data_AF-A0A453R8F2-F1
#
_entry.id   AF-A0A453R8F2-F1
#
_cell.length_a   1.000
_cell.length_b   1.000
_cell.length_c   1.000
_cell.angle_alpha   90.00
_cell.angle_beta   90.00
_cell.angle_gamma   90.00
#
_symmetry.space_group_name_H-M   'P 1'
#
loop_
_entity.id
_entity.type
_entity.pdbx_description
1 polymer ?
#
loop_
_entity_poly.entity_id
_entity_poly.type
_entity_poly.pdbx_seq_one_letter_code
_entity_poly.pdbx_strand_id
1 'polypeptide(L)'
;MAASASAAGGQPQKQFLSIIRDFAAEKSHGERTVSGLKRRLDDVVSASDAATAELEAAKRAREAAETELRGSEVQASIADASIQALEATISHLQEEIAKLGSELDALKSTEDIEREEFLRQMLEMNARIRQFQQKASAELAERCSGPPSADGQNVSDMNETMDSEGMLTDSADQMNKMNAEVHVLEEEYQKDLLELEKLRHELADVRAKRALMEAVMKETKKLQEIGGRVAELENVHNSLAEELQKRYICPGCGTNNMAPEQ
;
A
#
# COMPACT_ATOMS: atom_id res chain seq x y z
N MET A 1 -48.93 -77.45 -89.69
CA MET A 1 -49.41 -77.06 -88.35
C MET A 1 -48.20 -77.04 -87.42
N ALA A 2 -47.72 -75.85 -87.07
CA ALA A 2 -46.64 -75.65 -86.12
C ALA A 2 -47.27 -75.53 -84.73
N ALA A 3 -47.12 -76.55 -83.89
CA ALA A 3 -47.54 -76.51 -82.49
C ALA A 3 -46.32 -76.18 -81.63
N SER A 4 -46.33 -74.95 -81.11
CA SER A 4 -45.33 -74.38 -80.22
C SER A 4 -45.30 -75.13 -78.88
N ALA A 5 -44.24 -75.90 -78.66
CA ALA A 5 -43.89 -76.45 -77.35
C ALA A 5 -42.79 -75.58 -76.70
N SER A 6 -43.16 -74.77 -75.71
CA SER A 6 -42.37 -74.50 -74.49
C SER A 6 -42.91 -73.29 -73.73
N ALA A 7 -43.82 -73.54 -72.79
CA ALA A 7 -44.20 -72.57 -71.77
C ALA A 7 -44.38 -73.29 -70.42
N ALA A 8 -43.27 -73.75 -69.82
CA ALA A 8 -43.27 -74.27 -68.46
C ALA A 8 -41.91 -74.19 -67.73
N GLY A 9 -40.80 -73.89 -68.41
CA GLY A 9 -39.45 -73.93 -67.80
C GLY A 9 -38.96 -72.65 -67.09
N GLY A 10 -39.76 -71.59 -66.99
CA GLY A 10 -39.24 -70.25 -66.66
C GLY A 10 -39.47 -69.74 -65.23
N GLN A 11 -40.30 -70.38 -64.40
CA GLN A 11 -40.79 -69.75 -63.15
C GLN A 11 -39.86 -69.93 -61.91
N PRO A 12 -39.32 -71.12 -61.61
CA PRO A 12 -38.42 -71.32 -60.47
C PRO A 12 -37.07 -70.62 -60.64
N GLN A 13 -36.57 -70.61 -61.88
CA GLN A 13 -35.32 -69.95 -62.25
C GLN A 13 -35.42 -68.42 -62.10
N LYS A 14 -36.59 -67.83 -62.41
CA LYS A 14 -36.87 -66.41 -62.15
C LYS A 14 -36.94 -66.08 -60.67
N GLN A 15 -37.55 -66.94 -59.85
CA GLN A 15 -37.59 -66.74 -58.39
C GLN A 15 -36.19 -66.79 -57.76
N PHE A 16 -35.37 -67.77 -58.14
CA PHE A 16 -33.99 -67.87 -57.66
C PHE A 16 -33.15 -66.63 -58.04
N LEU A 17 -33.28 -66.13 -59.26
CA LEU A 17 -32.63 -64.90 -59.71
C LEU A 17 -33.14 -63.65 -58.97
N SER A 18 -34.41 -63.62 -58.53
CA SER A 18 -34.93 -62.55 -57.67
C SER A 18 -34.25 -62.55 -56.32
N ILE A 19 -34.18 -63.71 -55.66
CA ILE A 19 -33.56 -63.85 -54.33
C ILE A 19 -32.09 -63.41 -54.37
N ILE A 20 -31.34 -63.77 -55.40
CA ILE A 20 -29.95 -63.32 -55.57
C ILE A 20 -29.88 -61.80 -55.70
N ARG A 21 -30.80 -61.20 -56.47
CA ARG A 21 -30.84 -59.74 -56.63
C ARG A 21 -31.21 -59.04 -55.33
N ASP A 22 -32.19 -59.55 -54.62
CA ASP A 22 -32.65 -59.02 -53.34
C ASP A 22 -31.52 -59.12 -52.29
N PHE A 23 -30.84 -60.26 -52.23
CA PHE A 23 -29.65 -60.43 -51.38
C PHE A 23 -28.52 -59.45 -51.73
N ALA A 24 -28.24 -59.25 -53.02
CA ALA A 24 -27.22 -58.29 -53.45
C ALA A 24 -27.61 -56.84 -53.11
N ALA A 25 -28.90 -56.49 -53.25
CA ALA A 25 -29.42 -55.18 -52.89
C ALA A 25 -29.35 -54.94 -51.38
N GLU A 26 -29.76 -55.92 -50.58
CA GLU A 26 -29.70 -55.89 -49.10
C GLU A 26 -28.24 -55.77 -48.63
N LYS A 27 -27.33 -56.56 -49.20
CA LYS A 27 -25.89 -56.49 -48.88
C LYS A 27 -25.31 -55.12 -49.20
N SER A 28 -25.58 -54.58 -50.40
CA SER A 28 -25.14 -53.23 -50.78
C SER A 28 -25.73 -52.16 -49.86
N HIS A 29 -26.98 -52.32 -49.44
CA HIS A 29 -27.63 -51.39 -48.52
C HIS A 29 -26.98 -51.45 -47.14
N GLY A 30 -26.77 -52.65 -46.60
CA GLY A 30 -26.08 -52.87 -45.33
C GLY A 30 -24.67 -52.28 -45.32
N GLU A 31 -23.87 -52.51 -46.37
CA GLU A 31 -22.53 -51.94 -46.52
C GLU A 31 -22.54 -50.40 -46.54
N ARG A 32 -23.51 -49.78 -47.24
CA ARG A 32 -23.70 -48.33 -47.22
C ARG A 32 -24.10 -47.81 -45.84
N THR A 33 -25.00 -48.50 -45.15
CA THR A 33 -25.45 -48.12 -43.80
C THR A 33 -24.29 -48.21 -42.80
N VAL A 34 -23.51 -49.30 -42.81
CA VAL A 34 -22.33 -49.46 -41.94
C VAL A 34 -21.29 -48.39 -42.24
N SER A 35 -21.02 -48.11 -43.52
CA SER A 35 -20.07 -47.06 -43.92
C SER A 35 -20.52 -45.67 -43.44
N GLY A 36 -21.83 -45.39 -43.50
CA GLY A 36 -22.43 -44.16 -42.98
C GLY A 36 -22.34 -44.04 -41.46
N LEU A 37 -22.60 -45.14 -40.74
CA LEU A 37 -22.47 -45.19 -39.28
C LEU A 37 -21.02 -45.02 -38.82
N LYS A 38 -20.07 -45.64 -39.52
CA LYS A 38 -18.64 -45.50 -39.21
C LYS A 38 -18.17 -44.05 -39.34
N ARG A 39 -18.54 -43.37 -40.44
CA ARG A 39 -18.23 -41.95 -40.61
C ARG A 39 -18.82 -41.09 -39.49
N ARG A 40 -20.08 -41.32 -39.13
CA ARG A 40 -20.72 -40.61 -38.01
C ARG A 40 -20.04 -40.88 -36.67
N LEU A 41 -19.54 -42.09 -36.45
CA LEU A 41 -18.77 -42.41 -35.24
C LEU A 41 -17.46 -41.63 -35.21
N ASP A 42 -16.73 -41.60 -36.33
CA ASP A 42 -15.48 -40.84 -36.46
C ASP A 42 -15.72 -39.33 -36.23
N ASP A 43 -16.81 -38.77 -36.77
CA ASP A 43 -17.21 -37.37 -36.56
C ASP A 43 -17.49 -37.08 -35.08
N VAL A 44 -18.23 -37.97 -34.40
CA VAL A 44 -18.58 -37.83 -32.98
C VAL A 44 -17.35 -37.96 -32.08
N VAL A 45 -16.44 -38.89 -32.39
CA VAL A 45 -15.16 -39.02 -31.66
C VAL A 45 -14.34 -37.74 -31.79
N SER A 46 -14.20 -37.23 -33.02
CA SER A 46 -13.47 -35.98 -33.27
C SER A 46 -14.09 -34.79 -32.53
N ALA A 47 -15.42 -34.70 -32.49
CA ALA A 47 -16.12 -33.66 -31.73
C ALA A 47 -15.94 -33.81 -30.21
N SER A 48 -15.92 -35.05 -29.70
CA SER A 48 -15.66 -35.34 -28.29
C SER A 48 -14.24 -34.94 -27.87
N ASP A 49 -13.25 -35.23 -28.72
CA ASP A 49 -11.85 -34.85 -28.46
C ASP A 49 -11.68 -33.33 -28.47
N ALA A 50 -12.31 -32.64 -29.43
CA ALA A 50 -12.33 -31.18 -29.48
C ALA A 50 -12.98 -30.56 -28.23
N ALA A 51 -14.15 -31.05 -27.83
CA ALA A 51 -14.84 -30.58 -26.62
C ALA A 51 -14.00 -30.83 -25.35
N THR A 52 -13.27 -31.95 -25.29
CA THR A 52 -12.38 -32.26 -24.18
C THR A 52 -11.19 -31.28 -24.14
N ALA A 53 -10.60 -30.97 -25.29
CA ALA A 53 -9.51 -29.99 -25.38
C ALA A 53 -9.97 -28.58 -24.95
N GLU A 54 -11.16 -28.15 -25.39
CA GLU A 54 -11.76 -26.88 -24.98
C GLU A 54 -12.03 -26.83 -23.47
N LEU A 55 -12.55 -27.92 -22.89
CA LEU A 55 -12.77 -28.02 -21.44
C LEU A 55 -11.48 -27.88 -20.65
N GLU A 56 -10.41 -28.55 -21.05
CA GLU A 56 -9.10 -28.45 -20.39
C GLU A 56 -8.48 -27.05 -20.55
N ALA A 57 -8.67 -26.39 -21.70
CA ALA A 57 -8.27 -25.00 -21.88
C ALA A 57 -9.04 -24.06 -20.93
N ALA A 58 -10.36 -24.24 -20.83
CA ALA A 58 -11.21 -23.47 -19.93
C ALA A 58 -10.84 -23.67 -18.45
N LYS A 59 -10.49 -24.90 -18.04
CA LYS A 59 -10.00 -25.19 -16.68
C LYS A 59 -8.72 -24.43 -16.36
N ARG A 60 -7.72 -24.47 -17.25
CA ARG A 60 -6.46 -23.73 -17.05
C ARG A 60 -6.69 -22.22 -16.98
N ALA A 61 -7.56 -21.69 -17.84
CA ALA A 61 -7.93 -20.27 -17.80
C ALA A 61 -8.62 -19.90 -16.47
N ARG A 62 -9.50 -20.76 -15.96
CA ARG A 62 -10.16 -20.58 -14.66
C ARG A 62 -9.15 -20.59 -13.52
N GLU A 63 -8.24 -21.56 -13.50
CA GLU A 63 -7.19 -21.66 -12.47
C GLU A 63 -6.28 -20.43 -12.48
N ALA A 64 -5.88 -19.95 -13.65
CA ALA A 64 -5.13 -18.70 -13.77
C ALA A 64 -5.90 -17.51 -13.17
N ALA A 65 -7.17 -17.34 -13.54
CA ALA A 65 -8.01 -16.26 -13.00
C ALA A 65 -8.23 -16.38 -11.48
N GLU A 66 -8.39 -17.59 -10.94
CA GLU A 66 -8.50 -17.81 -9.49
C GLU A 66 -7.21 -17.45 -8.75
N THR A 67 -6.04 -17.76 -9.32
CA THR A 67 -4.76 -17.38 -8.70
C THR A 67 -4.55 -15.86 -8.69
N GLU A 68 -4.94 -15.17 -9.77
CA GLU A 68 -4.90 -13.70 -9.84
C GLU A 68 -5.87 -13.05 -8.84
N LEU A 69 -7.08 -13.60 -8.72
CA LEU A 69 -8.08 -13.15 -7.76
C LEU A 69 -7.55 -13.27 -6.32
N ARG A 70 -6.98 -14.42 -5.94
CA ARG A 70 -6.38 -14.61 -4.61
C ARG A 70 -5.24 -13.63 -4.36
N GLY A 71 -4.42 -13.34 -5.36
CA GLY A 71 -3.37 -12.32 -5.26
C GLY A 71 -3.94 -10.94 -4.94
N SER A 72 -5.04 -10.58 -5.62
CA SER A 72 -5.76 -9.32 -5.41
C SER A 72 -6.41 -9.25 -4.02
N GLU A 73 -7.01 -10.35 -3.53
CA GLU A 73 -7.62 -10.43 -2.19
C GLU A 73 -6.58 -10.22 -1.07
N VAL A 74 -5.37 -10.77 -1.23
CA VAL A 74 -4.27 -10.55 -0.27
C VAL A 74 -3.83 -9.09 -0.27
N GLN A 75 -3.69 -8.48 -1.45
CA GLN A 75 -3.34 -7.06 -1.55
C GLN A 75 -4.41 -6.16 -0.93
N ALA A 76 -5.69 -6.47 -1.13
CA ALA A 76 -6.79 -5.76 -0.49
C ALA A 76 -6.74 -5.87 1.05
N SER A 77 -6.49 -7.07 1.57
CA SER A 77 -6.36 -7.30 3.03
C SER A 77 -5.19 -6.51 3.65
N ILE A 78 -4.07 -6.40 2.94
CA ILE A 78 -2.92 -5.59 3.38
C ILE A 78 -3.26 -4.10 3.37
N ALA A 79 -3.97 -3.64 2.33
CA ALA A 79 -4.42 -2.25 2.24
C ALA A 79 -5.38 -1.90 3.40
N ASP A 80 -6.36 -2.75 3.69
CA ASP A 80 -7.30 -2.57 4.80
C ASP A 80 -6.58 -2.51 6.15
N ALA A 81 -5.63 -3.42 6.41
CA ALA A 81 -4.83 -3.39 7.63
C ALA A 81 -3.99 -2.11 7.75
N SER A 82 -3.46 -1.62 6.63
CA SER A 82 -2.68 -0.37 6.59
C SER A 82 -3.57 0.85 6.86
N ILE A 83 -4.80 0.88 6.33
CA ILE A 83 -5.78 1.94 6.59
C ILE A 83 -6.13 1.96 8.08
N GLN A 84 -6.44 0.81 8.68
CA GLN A 84 -6.77 0.72 10.11
C GLN A 84 -5.62 1.22 11.00
N ALA A 85 -4.37 0.89 10.67
CA ALA A 85 -3.20 1.37 11.40
C ALA A 85 -3.01 2.88 11.30
N LEU A 86 -3.25 3.46 10.12
CA LEU A 86 -3.22 4.91 9.91
C LEU A 86 -4.34 5.61 10.67
N GLU A 87 -5.56 5.07 10.66
CA GLU A 87 -6.70 5.62 11.41
C GLU A 87 -6.45 5.61 12.92
N ALA A 88 -5.84 4.55 13.45
CA ALA A 88 -5.44 4.47 14.85
C ALA A 88 -4.38 5.54 15.20
N THR A 89 -3.40 5.74 14.33
CA THR A 89 -2.35 6.75 14.51
C THR A 89 -2.95 8.16 14.49
N ILE A 90 -3.85 8.45 13.54
CA ILE A 90 -4.54 9.74 13.46
C ILE A 90 -5.36 10.00 14.73
N SER A 91 -6.09 8.99 15.21
CA SER A 91 -6.90 9.10 16.43
C SER A 91 -6.04 9.42 17.65
N HIS A 92 -4.89 8.74 17.78
CA HIS A 92 -3.94 9.00 18.86
C HIS A 92 -3.37 10.43 18.81
N LEU A 93 -2.93 10.88 17.63
CA LEU A 93 -2.43 12.25 17.47
C LEU A 93 -3.50 13.30 17.76
N GLN A 94 -4.76 13.06 17.40
CA GLN A 94 -5.87 13.95 17.74
C GLN A 94 -6.10 14.05 19.25
N GLU A 95 -5.97 12.94 19.97
CA GLU A 95 -6.04 12.93 21.44
C GLU A 95 -4.89 13.72 22.07
N GLU A 96 -3.65 13.53 21.59
CA GLU A 96 -2.49 14.30 22.06
C GLU A 96 -2.65 15.79 21.79
N ILE A 97 -3.10 16.18 20.59
CA ILE A 97 -3.36 17.59 20.26
C ILE A 97 -4.43 18.17 21.18
N ALA A 98 -5.51 17.44 21.46
CA ALA A 98 -6.55 17.90 22.36
C ALA A 98 -6.03 18.08 23.80
N LYS A 99 -5.23 17.13 24.28
CA LYS A 99 -4.59 17.18 25.60
C LYS A 99 -3.66 18.39 25.70
N LEU A 100 -2.72 18.55 24.77
CA LEU A 100 -1.80 19.68 24.73
C LEU A 100 -2.54 21.02 24.62
N GLY A 101 -3.64 21.06 23.86
CA GLY A 101 -4.52 22.23 23.79
C GLY A 101 -5.09 22.60 25.16
N SER A 102 -5.60 21.62 25.92
CA SER A 102 -6.14 21.86 27.25
C SER A 102 -5.08 22.31 28.26
N GLU A 103 -3.87 21.75 28.19
CA GLU A 103 -2.73 22.14 29.04
C GLU A 103 -2.29 23.58 28.73
N LEU A 104 -2.23 23.95 27.46
CA LEU A 104 -1.90 25.31 27.03
C LEU A 104 -2.93 26.33 27.54
N ASP A 105 -4.22 26.01 27.47
CA ASP A 105 -5.28 26.90 27.95
C ASP A 105 -5.23 27.06 29.48
N ALA A 106 -4.91 25.98 30.22
CA ALA A 106 -4.70 26.04 31.66
C ALA A 106 -3.49 26.92 32.03
N LEU A 107 -2.38 26.81 31.29
CA LEU A 107 -1.20 27.64 31.47
C LEU A 107 -1.50 29.12 31.22
N LYS A 108 -2.20 29.46 30.14
CA LYS A 108 -2.64 30.84 29.87
C LYS A 108 -3.50 31.41 30.99
N SER A 109 -4.46 30.62 31.49
CA SER A 109 -5.28 31.04 32.63
C SER A 109 -4.43 31.29 33.88
N THR A 110 -3.39 30.50 34.10
CA THR A 110 -2.48 30.67 35.24
C THR A 110 -1.63 31.92 35.07
N GLU A 111 -1.05 32.11 33.88
CA GLU A 111 -0.29 33.31 33.52
C GLU A 111 -1.11 34.59 33.73
N ASP A 112 -2.36 34.61 33.28
CA ASP A 112 -3.26 35.75 33.45
C ASP A 112 -3.49 36.09 34.94
N ILE A 113 -3.66 35.05 35.79
CA ILE A 113 -3.83 35.23 37.24
C ILE A 113 -2.56 35.78 37.87
N GLU A 114 -1.40 35.19 37.58
CA GLU A 114 -0.11 35.60 38.12
C GLU A 114 0.26 37.02 37.69
N ARG A 115 0.02 37.36 36.42
CA ARG A 115 0.23 38.70 35.88
C ARG A 115 -0.63 39.73 36.58
N GLU A 116 -1.91 39.43 36.80
CA GLU A 116 -2.83 40.33 37.49
C GLU A 116 -2.43 40.50 38.97
N GLU A 117 -1.98 39.43 39.62
CA GLU A 117 -1.47 39.49 41.00
C GLU A 117 -0.20 40.35 41.10
N PHE A 118 0.75 40.16 40.18
CA PHE A 118 1.95 40.99 40.09
C PHE A 118 1.60 42.48 39.93
N LEU A 119 0.66 42.80 39.03
CA LEU A 119 0.21 44.18 38.83
C LEU A 119 -0.42 44.76 40.10
N ARG A 120 -1.23 43.99 40.84
CA ARG A 120 -1.77 44.42 42.14
C ARG A 120 -0.66 44.71 43.15
N GLN A 121 0.31 43.81 43.29
CA GLN A 121 1.44 43.99 44.21
C GLN A 121 2.26 45.24 43.86
N MET A 122 2.53 45.47 42.57
CA MET A 122 3.25 46.66 42.09
C MET A 122 2.48 47.95 42.37
N LEU A 123 1.16 47.97 42.18
CA LEU A 123 0.32 49.13 42.50
C LEU A 123 0.33 49.43 44.00
N GLU A 124 0.23 48.40 44.84
CA GLU A 124 0.30 48.55 46.29
C GLU A 124 1.67 49.08 46.75
N MET A 125 2.76 48.52 46.23
CA MET A 125 4.11 48.99 46.51
C MET A 125 4.28 50.47 46.11
N ASN A 126 3.83 50.85 44.91
CA ASN A 126 3.85 52.24 44.45
C ASN A 126 3.05 53.18 45.37
N ALA A 127 1.90 52.72 45.90
CA ALA A 127 1.14 53.48 46.88
C ALA A 127 1.91 53.68 48.20
N ARG A 128 2.58 52.62 48.70
CA ARG A 128 3.42 52.69 49.90
C ARG A 128 4.62 53.63 49.72
N ILE A 129 5.29 53.60 48.57
CA ILE A 129 6.39 54.52 48.24
C ILE A 129 5.90 55.97 48.31
N ARG A 130 4.76 56.28 47.69
CA ARG A 130 4.19 57.64 47.72
C ARG A 130 3.85 58.09 49.14
N GLN A 131 3.26 57.21 49.95
CA GLN A 131 2.97 57.50 51.36
C GLN A 131 4.24 57.76 52.17
N PHE A 132 5.29 56.96 51.95
CA PHE A 132 6.57 57.16 52.61
C PHE A 132 7.18 58.52 52.24
N GLN A 133 7.22 58.85 50.95
CA GLN A 133 7.71 60.14 50.46
C GLN A 133 6.93 61.33 51.04
N GLN A 134 5.59 61.21 51.16
CA GLN A 134 4.76 62.23 51.80
C GLN A 134 5.10 62.41 53.29
N LYS A 135 5.23 61.31 54.04
CA LYS A 135 5.61 61.37 55.46
C LYS A 135 7.00 61.99 55.64
N ALA A 136 7.98 61.55 54.86
CA ALA A 136 9.34 62.10 54.90
C ALA A 136 9.36 63.60 54.57
N SER A 137 8.56 64.05 53.58
CA SER A 137 8.45 65.46 53.24
C SER A 137 7.78 66.28 54.34
N ALA A 138 6.75 65.74 55.00
CA ALA A 138 6.07 66.40 56.11
C ALA A 138 6.99 66.54 57.33
N GLU A 139 7.75 65.49 57.68
CA GLU A 139 8.71 65.50 58.78
C GLU A 139 9.86 66.48 58.53
N LEU A 140 10.34 66.58 57.28
CA LEU A 140 11.36 67.56 56.90
C LEU A 140 10.83 69.00 57.00
N ALA A 141 9.59 69.24 56.55
CA ALA A 141 8.95 70.55 56.66
C ALA A 141 8.76 70.98 58.13
N GLU A 142 8.44 70.04 59.02
CA GLU A 142 8.34 70.27 60.46
C GLU A 142 9.71 70.61 61.07
N ARG A 143 10.77 69.86 60.72
CA ARG A 143 12.15 70.15 61.16
C ARG A 143 12.71 71.48 60.64
N CYS A 144 12.39 71.88 59.42
CA CYS A 144 12.85 73.15 58.83
C CYS A 144 12.08 74.39 59.33
N SER A 145 11.03 74.20 60.14
CA SER A 145 10.27 75.31 60.76
C SER A 145 10.81 75.75 62.13
N GLY A 146 11.85 75.08 62.65
CA GLY A 146 12.60 75.48 63.86
C GLY A 146 13.92 76.21 63.54
N PRO A 147 14.45 77.05 64.45
CA PRO A 147 15.68 77.80 64.21
C PRO A 147 16.88 76.85 64.03
N PRO A 148 17.92 77.23 63.26
CA PRO A 148 19.02 76.33 62.95
C PRO A 148 19.85 76.07 64.21
N SER A 149 19.64 74.90 64.82
CA SER A 149 20.49 74.41 65.90
C SER A 149 21.60 73.58 65.26
N ALA A 150 22.81 74.14 65.32
CA ALA A 150 24.03 73.37 65.21
C ALA A 150 24.02 72.34 66.34
N ASP A 151 24.10 71.06 65.99
CA ASP A 151 24.93 70.10 66.70
C ASP A 151 24.97 68.82 65.87
N GLY A 152 26.16 68.56 65.33
CA GLY A 152 26.49 67.30 64.71
C GLY A 152 26.65 66.26 65.81
N GLN A 153 25.88 65.18 65.71
CA GLN A 153 26.09 64.01 66.54
C GLN A 153 26.15 62.76 65.67
N ASN A 154 27.32 62.12 65.73
CA ASN A 154 27.62 60.78 65.27
C ASN A 154 26.46 59.80 65.53
N VAL A 155 26.02 59.13 64.47
CA VAL A 155 25.31 57.85 64.60
C VAL A 155 26.31 56.75 64.33
N SER A 156 26.53 55.99 65.37
CA SER A 156 27.36 54.80 65.50
C SER A 156 27.14 53.79 64.38
N ASP A 157 28.27 53.32 63.83
CA ASP A 157 28.41 52.03 63.17
C ASP A 157 27.68 50.95 63.96
N MET A 158 26.66 50.39 63.34
CA MET A 158 26.01 49.15 63.79
C MET A 158 26.05 48.19 62.60
N ASN A 159 27.26 47.77 62.27
CA ASN A 159 27.48 46.67 61.34
C ASN A 159 27.21 45.37 62.12
N GLU A 160 25.93 45.03 62.31
CA GLU A 160 25.55 43.64 62.52
C GLU A 160 25.88 42.90 61.23
N THR A 161 27.03 42.23 61.20
CA THR A 161 27.32 41.19 60.22
C THR A 161 26.36 40.03 60.49
N MET A 162 25.13 40.17 60.00
CA MET A 162 24.25 39.05 59.72
C MET A 162 25.01 38.08 58.80
N ASP A 163 24.85 36.80 59.10
CA ASP A 163 25.37 35.58 58.47
C ASP A 163 25.32 35.60 56.92
N SER A 164 26.13 36.46 56.31
CA SER A 164 26.19 36.69 54.87
C SER A 164 27.07 35.63 54.19
N GLU A 165 27.96 35.00 54.97
CA GLU A 165 28.84 33.93 54.52
C GLU A 165 28.06 32.63 54.29
N GLY A 166 27.10 32.29 55.18
CA GLY A 166 26.19 31.15 54.99
C GLY A 166 25.30 31.30 53.74
N MET A 167 24.67 32.45 53.54
CA MET A 167 23.83 32.69 52.36
C MET A 167 24.61 32.72 51.03
N LEU A 168 25.83 33.23 51.04
CA LEU A 168 26.72 33.17 49.86
C LEU A 168 27.14 31.73 49.54
N THR A 169 27.39 30.92 50.56
CA THR A 169 27.77 29.51 50.40
C THR A 169 26.59 28.68 49.85
N ASP A 170 25.38 28.85 50.38
CA ASP A 170 24.17 28.20 49.87
C ASP A 170 23.88 28.58 48.40
N SER A 171 24.05 29.86 48.06
CA SER A 171 23.89 30.33 46.68
C SER A 171 24.96 29.76 45.74
N ALA A 172 26.20 29.58 46.22
CA ALA A 172 27.28 28.98 45.44
C ALA A 172 27.01 27.48 45.18
N ASP A 173 26.50 26.75 46.18
CA ASP A 173 26.15 25.34 46.05
C ASP A 173 24.97 25.13 45.09
N GLN A 174 23.96 26.01 45.13
CA GLN A 174 22.84 25.96 44.19
C GLN A 174 23.29 26.24 42.75
N MET A 175 24.20 27.20 42.55
CA MET A 175 24.79 27.49 41.25
C MET A 175 25.63 26.32 40.72
N ASN A 176 26.41 25.67 41.57
CA ASN A 176 27.17 24.47 41.20
C ASN A 176 26.25 23.31 40.79
N LYS A 177 25.12 23.13 41.51
CA LYS A 177 24.11 22.12 41.17
C LYS A 177 23.46 22.39 39.81
N MET A 178 23.00 23.63 39.58
CA MET A 178 22.45 24.01 38.27
C MET A 178 23.47 23.83 37.15
N ASN A 179 24.74 24.16 37.39
CA ASN A 179 25.79 23.99 36.39
C ASN A 179 26.02 22.51 36.04
N ALA A 180 25.92 21.60 37.02
CA ALA A 180 25.98 20.16 36.77
C ALA A 180 24.77 19.65 35.96
N GLU A 181 23.56 20.12 36.29
CA GLU A 181 22.34 19.77 35.56
C GLU A 181 22.38 20.26 34.11
N VAL A 182 22.86 21.48 33.86
CA VAL A 182 23.04 22.04 32.51
C VAL A 182 24.03 21.19 31.70
N HIS A 183 25.15 20.78 32.29
CA HIS A 183 26.14 19.96 31.59
C HIS A 183 25.57 18.60 31.16
N VAL A 184 24.74 17.97 32.01
CA VAL A 184 24.06 16.70 31.65
C VAL A 184 23.09 16.92 30.49
N LEU A 185 22.29 17.98 30.52
CA LEU A 185 21.35 18.31 29.44
C LEU A 185 22.08 18.63 28.13
N GLU A 186 23.23 19.30 28.19
CA GLU A 186 24.05 19.57 27.01
C GLU A 186 24.60 18.28 26.38
N GLU A 187 25.04 17.31 27.20
CA GLU A 187 25.48 16.00 26.73
C GLU A 187 24.34 15.21 26.07
N GLU A 188 23.15 15.21 26.68
CA GLU A 188 21.95 14.58 26.12
C GLU A 188 21.56 15.21 24.78
N TYR A 189 21.54 16.55 24.71
CA TYR A 189 21.24 17.28 23.48
C TYR A 189 22.22 16.96 22.34
N GLN A 190 23.51 16.85 22.64
CA GLN A 190 24.52 16.44 21.65
C GLN A 190 24.28 15.03 21.13
N LYS A 191 23.86 14.10 22.00
CA LYS A 191 23.52 12.74 21.61
C LYS A 191 22.29 12.71 20.70
N ASP A 192 21.26 13.48 21.02
CA ASP A 192 20.04 13.59 20.22
C ASP A 192 20.32 14.17 18.82
N LEU A 193 21.23 15.15 18.72
CA LEU A 193 21.68 15.68 17.43
C LEU A 193 22.32 14.63 16.54
N LEU A 194 23.17 13.76 17.11
CA LEU A 194 23.80 12.66 16.37
C LEU A 194 22.77 11.62 15.93
N GLU A 195 21.79 11.30 16.79
CA GLU A 195 20.72 10.38 16.46
C GLU A 195 19.81 10.93 15.35
N LEU A 196 19.49 12.24 15.40
CA LEU A 196 18.75 12.93 14.34
C LEU A 196 19.50 12.87 13.00
N GLU A 197 20.82 13.06 13.00
CA GLU A 197 21.63 12.98 11.79
C GLU A 197 21.63 11.56 11.21
N LYS A 198 21.71 10.53 12.07
CA LYS A 198 21.60 9.14 11.65
C LYS A 198 20.22 8.84 11.03
N LEU A 199 19.14 9.28 11.66
CA LEU A 199 17.77 9.10 11.15
C LEU A 199 17.57 9.80 9.79
N ARG A 200 18.19 10.97 9.57
CA ARG A 200 18.16 11.65 8.28
C ARG A 200 18.82 10.84 7.17
N HIS A 201 19.94 10.18 7.46
CA HIS A 201 20.62 9.30 6.50
C HIS A 201 19.78 8.06 6.18
N GLU A 202 19.21 7.42 7.21
CA GLU A 202 18.32 6.25 7.02
C GLU A 202 17.07 6.61 6.19
N LEU A 203 16.47 7.77 6.45
CA LEU A 203 15.33 8.27 5.68
C LEU A 203 15.69 8.52 4.21
N ALA A 204 16.88 9.04 3.93
CA ALA A 204 17.36 9.23 2.57
C ALA A 204 17.54 7.90 1.83
N ASP A 205 18.12 6.89 2.49
CA ASP A 205 18.30 5.55 1.95
C ASP A 205 16.96 4.86 1.64
N VAL A 206 16.00 4.94 2.57
CA VAL A 206 14.64 4.39 2.37
C VAL A 206 13.93 5.08 1.20
N ARG A 207 14.07 6.40 1.05
CA ARG A 207 13.51 7.13 -0.11
C ARG A 207 14.14 6.68 -1.42
N ALA A 208 15.46 6.49 -1.46
CA ALA A 208 16.14 5.98 -2.66
C ALA A 208 15.67 4.56 -3.02
N LYS A 209 15.55 3.66 -2.03
CA LYS A 209 15.02 2.30 -2.23
C LYS A 209 13.59 2.30 -2.74
N ARG A 210 12.72 3.17 -2.21
CA ARG A 210 11.34 3.34 -2.71
C ARG A 210 11.32 3.75 -4.18
N ALA A 211 12.08 4.79 -4.54
CA ALA A 211 12.13 5.28 -5.91
C ALA A 211 12.61 4.20 -6.90
N LEU A 212 13.61 3.40 -6.49
CA LEU A 212 14.07 2.26 -7.28
C LEU A 212 12.98 1.19 -7.44
N MET A 213 12.28 0.84 -6.37
CA MET A 213 11.21 -0.15 -6.41
C MET A 213 10.05 0.29 -7.30
N GLU A 214 9.67 1.56 -7.27
CA GLU A 214 8.66 2.13 -8.19
C GLU A 214 9.11 2.04 -9.66
N ALA A 215 10.40 2.30 -9.95
CA ALA A 215 10.94 2.14 -11.29
C ALA A 215 10.92 0.68 -11.75
N VAL A 216 11.34 -0.25 -10.89
CA VAL A 216 11.30 -1.70 -11.17
C VAL A 216 9.86 -2.15 -11.44
N MET A 217 8.88 -1.74 -10.62
CA MET A 217 7.48 -2.09 -10.85
C MET A 217 6.97 -1.59 -12.21
N LYS A 218 7.33 -0.38 -12.62
CA LYS A 218 6.97 0.16 -13.95
C LYS A 218 7.58 -0.66 -15.08
N GLU A 219 8.86 -1.01 -15.00
CA GLU A 219 9.52 -1.83 -16.03
C GLU A 219 8.99 -3.27 -16.05
N THR A 220 8.73 -3.88 -14.90
CA THR A 220 8.10 -5.21 -14.81
C THR A 220 6.73 -5.23 -15.47
N LYS A 221 5.92 -4.18 -15.31
CA LYS A 221 4.63 -4.06 -15.98
C LYS A 221 4.79 -4.01 -17.51
N LYS A 222 5.73 -3.22 -18.02
CA LYS A 222 6.04 -3.17 -19.46
C LYS A 222 6.51 -4.53 -19.98
N LEU A 223 7.36 -5.23 -19.22
CA LEU A 223 7.81 -6.57 -19.58
C LEU A 223 6.64 -7.56 -19.66
N GLN A 224 5.69 -7.49 -18.74
CA GLN A 224 4.48 -8.32 -18.76
C GLN A 224 3.61 -8.00 -19.99
N GLU A 225 3.43 -6.73 -20.34
CA GLU A 225 2.71 -6.32 -21.54
C GLU A 225 3.39 -6.81 -22.84
N ILE A 226 4.72 -6.70 -22.92
CA ILE A 226 5.49 -7.23 -24.06
C ILE A 226 5.37 -8.76 -24.12
N GLY A 227 5.47 -9.45 -22.99
CA GLY A 227 5.30 -10.90 -22.90
C GLY A 227 3.94 -11.35 -23.44
N GLY A 228 2.86 -10.62 -23.11
CA GLY A 228 1.53 -10.87 -23.67
C GLY A 228 1.50 -10.72 -25.19
N ARG A 229 2.07 -9.64 -25.74
CA ARG A 229 2.14 -9.42 -27.19
C ARG A 229 2.98 -10.48 -27.92
N VAL A 230 4.07 -10.96 -27.31
CA VAL A 230 4.89 -12.03 -27.88
C VAL A 230 4.09 -13.33 -27.96
N ALA A 231 3.37 -13.69 -26.90
CA ALA A 231 2.52 -14.88 -26.90
C ALA A 231 1.39 -14.79 -27.95
N GLU A 232 0.78 -13.61 -28.12
CA GLU A 232 -0.20 -13.37 -29.20
C GLU A 232 0.43 -13.57 -30.59
N LEU A 233 1.63 -13.01 -30.82
CA LEU A 233 2.36 -13.17 -32.08
C LEU A 233 2.74 -14.62 -32.36
N GLU A 234 3.18 -15.37 -31.35
CA GLU A 234 3.49 -16.80 -31.47
C GLU A 234 2.25 -17.60 -31.87
N ASN A 235 1.09 -17.32 -31.28
CA ASN A 235 -0.16 -17.96 -31.66
C ASN A 235 -0.55 -17.66 -33.12
N VAL A 236 -0.41 -16.42 -33.56
CA VAL A 236 -0.65 -16.03 -34.96
C VAL A 236 0.34 -16.74 -35.89
N HIS A 237 1.62 -16.80 -35.52
CA HIS A 237 2.65 -17.48 -36.32
C HIS A 237 2.33 -18.97 -36.47
N ASN A 238 1.99 -19.66 -35.38
CA ASN A 238 1.63 -21.07 -35.39
C ASN A 238 0.38 -21.32 -36.24
N SER A 239 -0.66 -20.49 -36.09
CA SER A 239 -1.88 -20.59 -36.91
C SER A 239 -1.60 -20.41 -38.40
N LEU A 240 -0.75 -19.43 -38.76
CA LEU A 240 -0.35 -19.21 -40.15
C LEU A 240 0.48 -20.39 -40.70
N ALA A 241 1.39 -20.93 -39.90
CA ALA A 241 2.19 -22.10 -40.28
C ALA A 241 1.31 -23.33 -40.55
N GLU A 242 0.33 -23.60 -39.69
CA GLU A 242 -0.67 -24.67 -39.89
C GLU A 242 -1.51 -24.43 -41.15
N GLU A 243 -1.96 -23.20 -41.40
CA GLU A 243 -2.76 -22.90 -42.58
C GLU A 243 -1.96 -23.05 -43.88
N LEU A 244 -0.70 -22.60 -43.88
CA LEU A 244 0.22 -22.85 -44.99
C LEU A 244 0.39 -24.36 -45.20
N GLN A 245 0.68 -25.13 -44.15
CA GLN A 245 0.83 -26.58 -44.25
C GLN A 245 -0.41 -27.25 -44.85
N LYS A 246 -1.62 -26.83 -44.46
CA LYS A 246 -2.89 -27.31 -45.05
C LYS A 246 -2.99 -27.01 -46.56
N ARG A 247 -2.57 -25.81 -47.00
CA ARG A 247 -2.62 -25.42 -48.42
C ARG A 247 -1.66 -26.21 -49.32
N TYR A 248 -0.55 -26.72 -48.77
CA TYR A 248 0.42 -27.51 -49.54
C TYR A 248 0.08 -29.00 -49.63
N ILE A 249 -0.93 -29.49 -48.91
CA ILE A 249 -1.39 -30.87 -49.02
C ILE A 249 -2.25 -31.03 -50.28
N CYS A 250 -1.86 -31.94 -51.18
CA CYS A 250 -2.63 -32.26 -52.39
C CYS A 250 -3.99 -32.88 -52.02
N PRO A 251 -5.14 -32.32 -52.46
CA PRO A 251 -6.46 -32.87 -52.12
C PRO A 251 -6.72 -34.27 -52.67
N GLY A 252 -6.03 -34.66 -53.76
CA GLY A 252 -6.26 -35.93 -54.44
C GLY A 252 -5.47 -37.12 -53.89
N CYS A 253 -4.28 -36.88 -53.33
CA CYS A 253 -3.39 -37.95 -52.86
C CYS A 253 -2.77 -37.71 -51.48
N GLY A 254 -3.02 -36.56 -50.85
CA GLY A 254 -2.56 -36.27 -49.48
C GLY A 254 -1.06 -35.98 -49.34
N THR A 255 -0.28 -35.99 -50.42
CA THR A 255 1.15 -35.62 -50.37
C THR A 255 1.31 -34.13 -50.12
N ASN A 256 2.20 -33.79 -49.18
CA ASN A 256 2.64 -32.42 -48.94
C ASN A 256 3.59 -31.99 -50.07
N ASN A 257 3.21 -30.93 -50.79
CA ASN A 257 3.96 -30.38 -51.91
C ASN A 257 4.93 -29.27 -51.50
N MET A 258 5.09 -28.99 -50.20
CA MET A 258 6.22 -28.18 -49.74
C MET A 258 7.52 -28.91 -50.08
N ALA A 259 8.43 -28.23 -50.79
CA ALA A 259 9.76 -28.76 -51.03
C ALA A 259 10.46 -29.01 -49.68
N PRO A 260 11.20 -30.13 -49.51
CA PRO A 260 12.01 -30.31 -48.32
C PRO A 260 13.10 -29.23 -48.32
N GLU A 261 13.15 -28.44 -47.25
CA GLU A 261 14.27 -27.54 -46.98
C GLU A 261 15.57 -28.38 -46.97
N GLN A 262 16.54 -27.99 -47.81
CA GLN A 262 17.91 -28.50 -47.78
C GLN A 262 18.74 -27.74 -46.75
#